data_AF-A0A7Y0DXX1-F1
#
_entry.id   AF-A0A7Y0DXX1-F1
#
_cell.length_a   1.000
_cell.length_b   1.000
_cell.length_c   1.000
_cell.angle_alpha   90.00
_cell.angle_beta   90.00
_cell.angle_gamma   90.00
#
_symmetry.space_group_name_H-M   'P 1'
#
loop_
_entity.id
_entity.type
_entity.pdbx_description
1 polymer ?
#
loop_
_entity_poly.entity_id
_entity_poly.type
_entity_poly.pdbx_seq_one_letter_code
_entity_poly.pdbx_strand_id
1 'polypeptide(L)'
;MDQQRVDIVVLKLARCHVAFELNEPRIDTPKYLSVRPLTLMTDLERDEFENGGHGLAVWPEVGSRAMQLVISADDDAFSEGWLVVQPSRYRFHTSQDDGLCVRIVIREYLACEVRWD
;
A
#
# COMPACT_ATOMS: atom_id res chain seq x y z
N MET A 1 -7.95 -17.71 15.77
CA MET A 1 -7.41 -18.58 14.70
C MET A 1 -7.58 -17.98 13.32
N ASP A 2 -8.69 -17.31 12.99
CA ASP A 2 -8.89 -16.72 11.66
C ASP A 2 -8.07 -15.45 11.40
N GLN A 3 -7.99 -14.52 12.36
CA GLN A 3 -7.25 -13.27 12.19
C GLN A 3 -5.78 -13.51 11.83
N GLN A 4 -5.10 -14.45 12.51
CA GLN A 4 -3.70 -14.78 12.23
C GLN A 4 -3.47 -15.24 10.78
N ARG A 5 -4.43 -15.96 10.18
CA ARG A 5 -4.33 -16.37 8.78
C ARG A 5 -4.48 -15.19 7.83
N VAL A 6 -5.40 -14.28 8.14
CA VAL A 6 -5.59 -13.03 7.40
C VAL A 6 -4.31 -12.20 7.46
N ASP A 7 -3.72 -12.04 8.64
CA ASP A 7 -2.47 -11.28 8.84
C ASP A 7 -1.31 -11.88 8.04
N ILE A 8 -1.18 -13.22 8.00
CA ILE A 8 -0.16 -13.90 7.19
C ILE A 8 -0.36 -13.60 5.69
N VAL A 9 -1.60 -13.65 5.20
CA VAL A 9 -1.89 -13.36 3.79
C VAL A 9 -1.60 -11.90 3.47
N VAL A 10 -2.04 -10.98 4.31
CA VAL A 10 -1.81 -9.53 4.14
C VAL A 10 -0.32 -9.21 4.16
N LEU A 11 0.43 -9.77 5.11
CA LEU A 11 1.88 -9.59 5.19
C LEU A 11 2.59 -10.12 3.94
N LYS A 12 2.17 -11.29 3.42
CA LYS A 12 2.71 -11.84 2.18
C LYS A 12 2.44 -10.90 1.00
N LEU A 13 1.22 -10.39 0.87
CA LEU A 13 0.86 -9.47 -0.20
C LEU A 13 1.67 -8.17 -0.11
N ALA A 14 1.77 -7.59 1.08
CA ALA A 14 2.52 -6.37 1.31
C ALA A 14 4.00 -6.56 0.92
N ARG A 15 4.66 -7.62 1.42
CA ARG A 15 6.05 -7.93 1.06
C ARG A 15 6.26 -8.14 -0.44
N CYS A 16 5.29 -8.77 -1.12
CA CYS A 16 5.34 -8.96 -2.57
C CYS A 16 5.34 -7.61 -3.29
N HIS A 17 4.47 -6.68 -2.89
CA HIS A 17 4.40 -5.35 -3.48
C HIS A 17 5.67 -4.53 -3.23
N VAL A 18 6.23 -4.55 -2.02
CA VAL A 18 7.50 -3.87 -1.77
C VAL A 18 8.62 -4.45 -2.64
N ALA A 19 8.76 -5.77 -2.69
CA ALA A 19 9.80 -6.41 -3.47
C ALA A 19 9.64 -6.14 -4.98
N PHE A 20 8.41 -6.09 -5.49
CA PHE A 20 8.14 -5.90 -6.92
C PHE A 20 8.19 -4.43 -7.35
N GLU A 21 7.60 -3.52 -6.56
CA GLU A 21 7.53 -2.09 -6.91
C GLU A 21 8.81 -1.35 -6.59
N LEU A 22 9.35 -1.60 -5.40
CA LEU A 22 10.45 -0.83 -4.81
C LEU A 22 11.79 -1.56 -4.88
N ASN A 23 11.82 -2.84 -5.29
CA ASN A 23 13.02 -3.67 -5.27
C ASN A 23 13.65 -3.80 -3.86
N GLU A 24 12.82 -3.67 -2.81
CA GLU A 24 13.25 -3.74 -1.40
C GLU A 24 12.59 -4.91 -0.65
N PRO A 25 13.07 -6.16 -0.81
CA PRO A 25 12.48 -7.29 -0.08
C PRO A 25 12.56 -7.12 1.45
N ARG A 26 11.42 -7.11 2.13
CA ARG A 26 11.34 -7.08 3.61
C ARG A 26 11.10 -8.47 4.19
N ILE A 27 11.99 -8.91 5.07
CA ILE A 27 11.94 -10.24 5.74
C ILE A 27 11.61 -10.08 7.24
N ASP A 28 11.90 -8.92 7.78
CA ASP A 28 11.63 -8.51 9.15
C ASP A 28 10.13 -8.35 9.44
N THR A 29 9.79 -8.47 10.72
CA THR A 29 8.43 -8.32 11.23
C THR A 29 8.02 -6.85 11.17
N PRO A 30 6.87 -6.50 10.58
CA PRO A 30 6.40 -5.12 10.56
C PRO A 30 6.11 -4.64 11.98
N LYS A 31 6.30 -3.35 12.23
CA LYS A 31 5.91 -2.72 13.52
C LYS A 31 4.40 -2.57 13.65
N TYR A 32 3.70 -2.46 12.52
CA TYR A 32 2.26 -2.32 12.49
C TYR A 32 1.65 -3.15 11.36
N LEU A 33 0.59 -3.88 11.68
CA LEU A 33 -0.27 -4.55 10.72
C LEU A 33 -1.72 -4.37 11.17
N SER A 34 -2.54 -3.91 10.23
CA SER A 34 -3.94 -3.60 10.45
C SER A 34 -4.77 -4.15 9.31
N VAL A 35 -5.90 -4.75 9.67
CA VAL A 35 -6.91 -5.24 8.72
C VAL A 35 -8.27 -4.87 9.27
N ARG A 36 -8.99 -4.00 8.55
CA ARG A 36 -10.29 -3.51 8.99
C ARG A 36 -11.20 -3.20 7.80
N PRO A 37 -12.52 -3.41 7.91
CA PRO A 37 -13.47 -2.91 6.92
C PRO A 37 -13.40 -1.39 6.83
N LEU A 38 -13.38 -0.84 5.61
CA LEU A 38 -13.47 0.59 5.33
C LEU A 38 -14.75 1.19 5.96
N THR A 39 -15.84 0.43 6.00
CA THR A 39 -17.11 0.87 6.59
C THR A 39 -17.06 1.05 8.11
N LEU A 40 -16.01 0.56 8.77
CA LEU A 40 -15.79 0.73 10.21
C LEU A 40 -14.79 1.84 10.54
N MET A 41 -14.17 2.45 9.54
CA MET A 41 -13.34 3.64 9.72
C MET A 41 -14.23 4.87 9.87
N THR A 42 -13.85 5.78 10.76
CA THR A 42 -14.34 7.16 10.74
C THR A 42 -13.87 7.88 9.48
N ASP A 43 -14.52 8.99 9.13
CA ASP A 43 -14.11 9.79 7.96
C ASP A 43 -12.66 10.25 8.06
N LEU A 44 -12.20 10.60 9.27
CA LEU A 44 -10.80 10.97 9.51
C LEU A 44 -9.84 9.79 9.30
N GLU A 45 -10.14 8.62 9.87
CA GLU A 45 -9.27 7.44 9.69
C GLU A 45 -9.23 6.98 8.22
N ARG A 46 -10.35 7.15 7.51
CA ARG A 46 -10.43 6.84 6.10
C ARG A 46 -9.61 7.82 5.28
N ASP A 47 -9.73 9.11 5.56
CA ASP A 47 -8.92 10.15 4.92
C ASP A 47 -7.42 9.93 5.19
N GLU A 48 -7.02 9.67 6.44
CA GLU A 48 -5.63 9.33 6.76
C GLU A 48 -5.14 8.06 6.05
N PHE A 49 -6.02 7.08 5.83
CA PHE A 49 -5.66 5.86 5.12
C PHE A 49 -5.56 6.08 3.59
N GLU A 50 -6.50 6.80 2.98
CA GLU A 50 -6.55 7.01 1.54
C GLU A 50 -5.57 8.12 1.09
N ASN A 51 -5.39 9.14 1.93
CA ASN A 51 -4.70 10.39 1.64
C ASN A 51 -3.49 10.70 2.54
N GLY A 52 -3.27 9.95 3.62
CA GLY A 52 -2.16 10.21 4.55
C GLY A 52 -0.81 9.69 4.03
N GLY A 53 0.26 10.48 4.17
CA GLY A 53 1.61 10.07 3.76
C GLY A 53 1.89 10.18 2.26
N HIS A 54 1.13 11.02 1.55
CA HIS A 54 1.43 11.51 0.20
C HIS A 54 2.37 12.71 0.22
N GLY A 55 3.31 12.78 1.17
CA GLY A 55 4.30 13.84 1.22
C GLY A 55 5.20 13.80 -0.01
N LEU A 56 5.71 14.99 -0.32
CA LEU A 56 6.40 15.33 -1.56
C LEU A 56 7.50 14.33 -1.94
N ALA A 57 7.18 13.47 -2.92
CA ALA A 57 8.09 12.78 -3.83
C ALA A 57 9.41 12.30 -3.20
N VAL A 58 9.34 11.28 -2.35
CA VAL A 58 10.46 10.33 -2.28
C VAL A 58 10.54 9.69 -3.66
N TRP A 59 11.49 10.15 -4.47
CA TRP A 59 11.76 9.55 -5.76
C TRP A 59 12.14 8.10 -5.53
N PRO A 60 11.41 7.14 -6.14
CA PRO A 60 11.77 5.74 -6.00
C PRO A 60 13.19 5.49 -6.51
N GLU A 61 13.81 4.40 -6.05
CA GLU A 61 15.14 4.01 -6.50
C GLU A 61 15.21 3.97 -8.03
N VAL A 62 16.31 4.48 -8.60
CA VAL A 62 16.54 4.49 -10.05
C VAL A 62 16.54 3.05 -10.57
N GLY A 63 15.65 2.77 -11.52
CA GLY A 63 15.49 1.43 -12.11
C GLY A 63 14.39 0.58 -11.47
N SER A 64 13.82 1.00 -10.34
CA SER A 64 12.63 0.37 -9.75
C SER A 64 11.41 0.48 -10.68
N ARG A 65 10.43 -0.40 -10.50
CA ARG A 65 9.17 -0.32 -11.23
C ARG A 65 8.39 0.94 -10.84
N ALA A 66 8.41 1.31 -9.56
CA ALA A 66 7.82 2.56 -9.09
C ALA A 66 8.40 3.78 -9.84
N MET A 67 9.70 3.83 -10.11
CA MET A 67 10.31 4.90 -10.93
C MET A 67 9.79 4.90 -12.37
N GLN A 68 9.62 3.72 -12.97
CA GLN A 68 9.06 3.61 -14.32
C GLN A 68 7.61 4.10 -14.38
N LEU A 69 6.81 3.82 -13.34
CA LEU A 69 5.43 4.28 -13.24
C LEU A 69 5.35 5.80 -13.14
N VAL A 70 6.20 6.43 -12.33
CA VAL A 70 6.28 7.90 -12.23
C VAL A 70 6.64 8.53 -13.59
N ILE A 71 7.53 7.90 -14.35
CA ILE A 71 7.92 8.39 -15.69
C ILE A 71 6.83 8.15 -16.74
N SER A 72 6.10 7.03 -16.63
CA SER A 72 5.15 6.56 -17.64
C SER A 72 3.70 6.91 -17.34
N ALA A 73 3.41 7.59 -16.23
CA ALA A 73 2.06 7.90 -15.80
C ALA A 73 1.34 8.77 -16.84
N ASP A 74 0.54 8.13 -17.69
CA ASP A 74 -0.74 8.68 -18.13
C ASP A 74 -1.63 8.75 -16.87
N ASP A 75 -2.22 9.93 -16.63
CA ASP A 75 -2.89 10.36 -15.39
C ASP A 75 -3.86 9.33 -14.77
N ASP A 76 -4.47 8.46 -15.58
CA ASP A 76 -5.52 7.54 -15.16
C ASP A 76 -5.06 6.32 -14.34
N ALA A 77 -3.81 5.86 -14.51
CA ALA A 77 -3.31 4.64 -13.86
C ALA A 77 -2.71 4.89 -12.46
N PHE A 78 -2.37 6.15 -12.18
CA PHE A 78 -1.72 6.60 -10.96
C PHE A 78 -2.53 7.74 -10.35
N SER A 79 -3.74 7.45 -9.89
CA SER A 79 -4.54 8.43 -9.17
C SER A 79 -4.00 8.55 -7.74
N GLU A 80 -3.42 9.69 -7.38
CA GLU A 80 -3.05 10.02 -6.00
C GLU A 80 -2.19 8.93 -5.32
N GLY A 81 -1.26 8.32 -6.05
CA GLY A 81 -0.35 7.29 -5.52
C GLY A 81 -0.90 5.87 -5.53
N TRP A 82 -2.18 5.64 -5.81
CA TRP A 82 -2.77 4.31 -5.84
C TRP A 82 -2.55 3.61 -7.18
N LEU A 83 -2.07 2.37 -7.12
CA LEU A 83 -2.00 1.46 -8.26
C LEU A 83 -3.25 0.59 -8.29
N VAL A 84 -4.09 0.82 -9.30
CA VAL A 84 -5.32 0.04 -9.52
C VAL A 84 -5.00 -1.18 -10.39
N VAL A 85 -4.96 -2.36 -9.77
CA VAL A 85 -4.70 -3.63 -10.48
C VAL A 85 -5.97 -4.16 -11.13
N GLN A 86 -7.10 -4.08 -10.40
CA GLN A 86 -8.41 -4.46 -10.89
C GLN A 86 -9.43 -3.44 -10.36
N PRO A 87 -10.13 -2.70 -11.25
CA PRO A 87 -11.10 -1.70 -10.84
C PRO A 87 -12.13 -2.27 -9.84
N SER A 88 -12.36 -1.52 -8.75
CA SER A 88 -13.29 -1.89 -7.65
C SER A 88 -13.00 -3.22 -6.96
N ARG A 89 -11.85 -3.85 -7.20
CA ARG A 89 -11.50 -5.18 -6.65
C ARG A 89 -10.17 -5.19 -5.94
N TYR A 90 -9.16 -4.55 -6.50
CA TYR A 90 -7.83 -4.58 -5.94
C TYR A 90 -7.06 -3.32 -6.35
N ARG A 91 -6.71 -2.53 -5.34
CA ARG A 91 -5.77 -1.42 -5.45
C ARG A 91 -4.83 -1.44 -4.27
N PHE A 92 -3.63 -0.93 -4.48
CA PHE A 92 -2.65 -0.82 -3.41
C PHE A 92 -1.81 0.45 -3.61
N HIS A 93 -1.15 0.85 -2.54
CA HIS A 93 -0.27 1.99 -2.50
C HIS A 93 0.96 1.62 -1.68
N THR A 94 2.12 2.03 -2.14
CA THR A 94 3.40 1.89 -1.44
C THR A 94 3.98 3.28 -1.20
N SER A 95 4.32 3.61 0.04
CA SER A 95 4.95 4.89 0.41
C SER A 95 6.24 4.64 1.18
N GLN A 96 7.19 5.57 1.03
CA GLN A 96 8.43 5.66 1.80
C GLN A 96 8.56 7.00 2.54
N ASP A 97 7.52 7.83 2.54
CA ASP A 97 7.55 9.23 3.02
C ASP A 97 7.78 9.34 4.55
N ASP A 98 7.07 8.53 5.32
CA ASP A 98 7.22 8.39 6.79
C ASP A 98 7.60 6.94 7.13
N GLY A 99 8.62 6.44 6.43
CA GLY A 99 9.03 5.04 6.46
C GLY A 99 8.21 4.14 5.55
N LEU A 100 8.60 2.86 5.47
CA LEU A 100 8.01 1.95 4.50
C LEU A 100 6.60 1.51 4.90
N CYS A 101 5.61 1.94 4.11
CA CYS A 101 4.21 1.61 4.28
C CYS A 101 3.61 0.98 3.02
N VAL A 102 2.78 -0.05 3.21
CA VAL A 102 1.94 -0.61 2.15
C VAL A 102 0.48 -0.58 2.60
N ARG A 103 -0.37 0.02 1.77
CA ARG A 103 -1.81 0.02 1.92
C ARG A 103 -2.45 -0.78 0.81
N ILE A 104 -3.42 -1.62 1.13
CA ILE A 104 -4.13 -2.48 0.19
C ILE A 104 -5.62 -2.32 0.44
N VAL A 105 -6.40 -2.19 -0.64
CA VAL A 105 -7.86 -2.25 -0.60
C VAL A 105 -8.34 -3.41 -1.44
N ILE A 106 -9.14 -4.28 -0.82
CA ILE A 106 -9.77 -5.44 -1.47
C ILE A 106 -11.28 -5.21 -1.55
N ARG A 107 -11.80 -5.21 -2.78
CA ARG A 107 -13.22 -5.05 -3.13
C ARG A 107 -13.87 -3.78 -2.57
N GLU A 108 -13.12 -2.68 -2.44
CA GLU A 108 -13.57 -1.44 -1.78
C GLU A 108 -14.22 -1.67 -0.41
N TYR A 109 -13.81 -2.75 0.27
CA TYR A 109 -14.37 -3.16 1.56
C TYR A 109 -13.28 -3.36 2.59
N LEU A 110 -12.27 -4.20 2.30
CA LEU A 110 -11.24 -4.51 3.29
C LEU A 110 -10.03 -3.62 3.08
N ALA A 111 -9.72 -2.80 4.08
CA ALA A 111 -8.49 -2.02 4.13
C ALA A 111 -7.44 -2.77 4.94
N CYS A 112 -6.25 -2.87 4.38
CA CYS A 112 -5.09 -3.45 5.02
C CYS A 112 -3.95 -2.44 5.01
N GLU A 113 -3.25 -2.30 6.12
CA GLU A 113 -2.09 -1.44 6.25
C GLU A 113 -0.95 -2.19 6.94
N VAL A 114 0.24 -2.10 6.37
CA VAL A 114 1.47 -2.67 6.93
C VAL A 114 2.54 -1.59 6.95
N ARG A 115 3.19 -1.40 8.11
CA ARG A 115 4.29 -0.44 8.29
C ARG A 115 5.48 -1.11 8.95
N TRP A 116 6.67 -0.83 8.44
CA TRP A 116 7.93 -1.37 8.97
C TRP A 116 8.67 -0.40 9.90
N ASP A 117 8.33 0.88 9.87
CA ASP A 117 8.97 1.94 10.67
C ASP A 117 8.01 2.58 11.68
#